data_AF-A0A812KJG4-F1
#
_entry.id   AF-A0A812KJG4-F1
#
_cell.length_a   1.000
_cell.length_b   1.000
_cell.length_c   1.000
_cell.angle_alpha   90.00
_cell.angle_beta   90.00
_cell.angle_gamma   90.00
#
_symmetry.space_group_name_H-M   'P 1'
#
loop_
_entity.id
_entity.type
_entity.pdbx_description
1 polymer ?
#
loop_
_entity_poly.entity_id
_entity_poly.type
_entity_poly.pdbx_seq_one_letter_code
_entity_poly.pdbx_strand_id
1 'polypeptide(L)'
;MAVSKVFFSTPPLLGHNESYFPPIQSMGHAGTLLAGPATMILVLGLQMLKKQLTSTHKSELYQHIWKFISKAEARDKTGRIVQYFCRFLQGFLGHMSETFWLQAWKPVIAEVQTTLAWARRTHRWGKELPHIPVLGQAIESGDILEAAQRAILITFLVQDHIYWLLKVGILKFQNYTAIQWHRRNLRFITLSHVLNFSLCVREISRIRAKQQDPKIAGDKEALKKADAAVYDNLRMMVRYSLTFIQMLHVSQVKKMDDWYIGLMGVASSYIDASKQW
;
A
#
# COMPACT_ATOMS: atom_id res chain seq x y z
N MET A 1 9.68 43.97 -21.56
CA MET A 1 10.26 42.63 -21.84
C MET A 1 10.02 41.73 -20.63
N ALA A 2 9.08 40.80 -20.75
CA ALA A 2 8.79 39.84 -19.69
C ALA A 2 9.86 38.75 -19.70
N VAL A 3 10.63 38.65 -18.60
CA VAL A 3 11.60 37.58 -18.40
C VAL A 3 10.80 36.28 -18.23
N SER A 4 10.83 35.45 -19.27
CA SER A 4 10.35 34.06 -19.24
C SER A 4 11.03 33.36 -18.07
N LYS A 5 10.28 33.13 -16.97
CA LYS A 5 10.75 32.32 -15.85
C LYS A 5 10.87 30.89 -16.36
N VAL A 6 12.10 30.46 -16.61
CA VAL A 6 12.44 29.08 -16.93
C VAL A 6 11.80 28.18 -15.87
N PHE A 7 10.79 27.41 -16.28
CA PHE A 7 9.92 26.64 -15.38
C PHE A 7 10.64 25.45 -14.71
N PHE A 8 11.85 25.12 -15.19
CA PHE A 8 12.72 24.08 -14.63
C PHE A 8 14.16 24.60 -14.55
N SER A 9 14.58 25.04 -13.37
CA SER A 9 15.98 25.43 -13.08
C SER A 9 16.82 24.27 -12.55
N THR A 10 16.34 23.03 -12.63
CA THR A 10 17.04 21.88 -12.06
C THR A 10 18.23 21.51 -12.95
N PRO A 11 19.49 21.60 -12.47
CA PRO A 11 20.63 21.08 -13.21
C PRO A 11 20.46 19.58 -13.45
N PRO A 12 20.99 19.02 -14.55
CA PRO A 12 20.99 17.59 -14.80
C PRO A 12 21.64 16.87 -13.60
N LEU A 13 20.98 15.82 -13.12
CA LEU A 13 21.47 14.96 -12.04
C LEU A 13 22.81 14.35 -12.48
N LEU A 14 23.93 14.96 -12.03
CA LEU A 14 25.21 14.28 -11.96
C LEU A 14 25.00 13.10 -11.00
N GLY A 15 25.07 11.87 -11.51
CA GLY A 15 24.92 10.66 -10.71
C GLY A 15 25.81 10.74 -9.46
N HIS A 16 25.27 10.34 -8.31
CA HIS A 16 26.06 10.22 -7.09
C HIS A 16 27.29 9.35 -7.40
N ASN A 17 28.50 9.92 -7.23
CA ASN A 17 29.80 9.23 -7.32
C ASN A 17 29.99 8.24 -6.14
N GLU A 18 28.96 7.45 -5.82
CA GLU A 18 28.91 6.50 -4.69
C GLU A 18 29.27 5.06 -5.13
N SER A 19 29.96 4.89 -6.25
CA SER A 19 30.46 3.58 -6.68
C SER A 19 31.65 3.06 -5.86
N TYR A 20 32.14 3.81 -4.88
CA TYR A 20 33.15 3.35 -3.93
C TYR A 20 32.49 2.80 -2.67
N PHE A 21 32.68 1.51 -2.41
CA PHE A 21 32.40 0.95 -1.10
C PHE A 21 33.21 1.73 -0.06
N PRO A 22 32.57 2.38 0.93
CA PRO A 22 33.31 3.07 1.97
C PRO A 22 34.19 2.03 2.71
N PRO A 23 35.41 2.39 3.12
CA PRO A 23 36.25 1.50 3.91
C PRO A 23 35.48 1.07 5.17
N ILE A 24 35.64 -0.18 5.58
CA ILE A 24 34.99 -0.72 6.77
C ILE A 24 35.54 0.02 8.00
N GLN A 25 34.74 0.92 8.56
CA GLN A 25 35.14 1.78 9.69
C GLN A 25 34.93 1.11 11.07
N SER A 26 34.05 0.10 11.16
CA SER A 26 33.73 -0.59 12.41
C SER A 26 33.15 -1.98 12.16
N MET A 27 33.13 -2.84 13.19
CA MET A 27 32.47 -4.15 13.11
C MET A 27 30.97 -4.04 12.84
N GLY A 28 30.31 -2.99 13.34
CA GLY A 28 28.91 -2.71 13.02
C GLY A 28 28.71 -2.41 11.54
N HIS A 29 29.62 -1.63 10.94
CA HIS A 29 29.61 -1.33 9.50
C HIS A 29 29.92 -2.56 8.65
N ALA A 30 30.84 -3.42 9.10
CA ALA A 30 31.07 -4.72 8.46
C ALA A 30 29.80 -5.59 8.50
N GLY A 31 29.10 -5.61 9.64
CA GLY A 31 27.85 -6.34 9.82
C GLY A 31 26.75 -5.88 8.87
N THR A 32 26.58 -4.57 8.66
CA THR A 32 25.57 -4.04 7.72
C THR A 32 25.92 -4.35 6.26
N LEU A 33 27.19 -4.25 5.88
CA LEU A 33 27.66 -4.62 4.53
C LEU A 33 27.49 -6.11 4.24
N LEU A 34 27.75 -6.98 5.23
CA LEU A 34 27.61 -8.42 5.10
C LEU A 34 26.16 -8.90 5.25
N ALA A 35 25.26 -8.09 5.82
CA ALA A 35 23.86 -8.49 6.02
C ALA A 35 23.15 -8.84 4.72
N GLY A 36 23.39 -8.10 3.63
CA GLY A 36 22.82 -8.37 2.30
C GLY A 36 23.27 -9.74 1.75
N PRO A 37 24.58 -9.96 1.56
CA PRO A 37 25.13 -11.26 1.17
C PRO A 37 24.74 -12.40 2.11
N ALA A 38 24.78 -12.20 3.43
CA ALA A 38 24.39 -13.21 4.41
C ALA A 38 22.91 -13.57 4.29
N THR A 39 22.03 -12.58 4.09
CA THR A 39 20.61 -12.81 3.82
C THR A 39 20.42 -13.59 2.52
N MET A 40 21.19 -13.27 1.46
CA MET A 40 21.14 -14.02 0.20
C MET A 40 21.60 -15.47 0.38
N ILE A 41 22.71 -15.69 1.09
CA ILE A 41 23.22 -17.04 1.40
C ILE A 41 22.19 -17.81 2.24
N LEU A 42 21.57 -17.17 3.23
CA LEU A 42 20.50 -17.78 4.02
C LEU A 42 19.31 -18.18 3.13
N VAL A 43 18.85 -17.28 2.25
CA VAL A 43 17.75 -17.54 1.32
C VAL A 43 18.10 -18.66 0.34
N LEU A 44 19.32 -18.68 -0.19
CA LEU A 44 19.82 -19.76 -1.06
C LEU A 44 19.91 -21.09 -0.29
N GLY A 45 20.42 -21.06 0.94
CA GLY A 45 20.44 -22.21 1.84
C GLY A 45 19.05 -22.75 2.12
N LEU A 46 18.07 -21.88 2.39
CA LEU A 46 16.66 -22.25 2.53
C LEU A 46 16.08 -22.82 1.22
N GLN A 47 16.49 -22.33 0.05
CA GLN A 47 16.08 -22.92 -1.24
C GLN A 47 16.72 -24.28 -1.51
N MET A 48 17.97 -24.49 -1.10
CA MET A 48 18.64 -25.78 -1.20
C MET A 48 18.02 -26.80 -0.23
N LEU A 49 17.78 -26.39 1.02
CA LEU A 49 17.03 -27.14 2.02
C LEU A 49 15.61 -27.45 1.55
N LYS A 50 14.93 -26.51 0.87
CA LYS A 50 13.64 -26.76 0.20
C LYS A 50 13.76 -27.93 -0.76
N LYS A 51 14.76 -27.97 -1.65
CA LYS A 51 14.92 -29.07 -2.61
C LYS A 51 15.06 -30.42 -1.90
N GLN A 52 15.73 -30.45 -0.75
CA GLN A 52 15.88 -31.65 0.07
C GLN A 52 14.59 -32.01 0.82
N LEU A 53 13.95 -31.06 1.50
CA LEU A 53 12.74 -31.27 2.32
C LEU A 53 11.47 -31.54 1.47
N THR A 54 11.33 -30.88 0.32
CA THR A 54 10.18 -31.09 -0.58
C THR A 54 10.31 -32.34 -1.45
N SER A 55 11.48 -32.99 -1.48
CA SER A 55 11.63 -34.32 -2.10
C SER A 55 10.88 -35.40 -1.31
N THR A 56 10.71 -35.20 0.00
CA THR A 56 10.08 -36.15 0.93
C THR A 56 8.69 -35.72 1.38
N HIS A 57 8.41 -34.42 1.54
CA HIS A 57 7.08 -33.90 1.87
C HIS A 57 6.74 -32.65 1.04
N LYS A 58 5.79 -32.78 0.09
CA LYS A 58 5.17 -31.63 -0.57
C LYS A 58 4.35 -30.85 0.45
N SER A 59 4.94 -29.84 1.09
CA SER A 59 4.17 -28.88 1.89
C SER A 59 3.38 -27.97 0.94
N GLU A 60 2.07 -28.20 0.83
CA GLU A 60 1.16 -27.34 0.06
C GLU A 60 1.23 -25.89 0.54
N LEU A 61 1.26 -25.68 1.86
CA LEU A 61 1.37 -24.35 2.47
C LEU A 61 2.57 -23.57 1.92
N TYR A 62 3.74 -24.20 1.82
CA TYR A 62 4.93 -23.54 1.28
C TYR A 62 4.75 -23.15 -0.20
N GLN A 63 4.18 -24.03 -1.02
CA GLN A 63 3.92 -23.72 -2.43
C GLN A 63 2.95 -22.55 -2.58
N HIS A 64 1.92 -22.48 -1.73
CA HIS A 64 0.99 -21.35 -1.68
C HIS A 64 1.70 -20.05 -1.27
N ILE A 65 2.50 -20.06 -0.21
CA ILE A 65 3.29 -18.88 0.21
C ILE A 65 4.23 -18.41 -0.91
N TRP A 66 4.93 -19.33 -1.56
CA TRP A 66 5.85 -19.00 -2.66
C TRP A 66 5.11 -18.38 -3.85
N LYS A 67 4.02 -19.00 -4.31
CA LYS A 67 3.17 -18.49 -5.40
C LYS A 67 2.55 -17.14 -5.07
N PHE A 68 2.24 -16.92 -3.79
CA PHE A 68 1.77 -15.63 -3.31
C PHE A 68 2.88 -14.58 -3.42
N ILE A 69 4.03 -14.78 -2.77
CA ILE A 69 5.15 -13.80 -2.74
C ILE A 69 5.76 -13.57 -4.14
N SER A 70 5.63 -14.51 -5.08
CA SER A 70 6.09 -14.29 -6.46
C SER A 70 5.30 -13.22 -7.21
N LYS A 71 4.07 -12.89 -6.79
CA LYS A 71 3.27 -11.80 -7.37
C LYS A 71 3.75 -10.44 -6.85
N ALA A 72 4.03 -9.49 -7.73
CA ALA A 72 4.46 -8.14 -7.34
C ALA A 72 3.44 -7.43 -6.45
N GLU A 73 2.15 -7.62 -6.73
CA GLU A 73 1.08 -7.04 -5.91
C GLU A 73 1.06 -7.62 -4.49
N ALA A 74 1.22 -8.94 -4.34
CA ALA A 74 1.29 -9.59 -3.03
C ALA A 74 2.49 -9.09 -2.21
N ARG A 75 3.64 -8.80 -2.84
CA ARG A 75 4.79 -8.18 -2.16
C ARG A 75 4.48 -6.77 -1.67
N ASP A 76 3.83 -5.92 -2.47
CA ASP A 76 3.37 -4.59 -2.02
C ASP A 76 2.41 -4.69 -0.82
N LYS A 77 1.47 -5.64 -0.85
CA LYS A 77 0.54 -5.87 0.28
C LYS A 77 1.25 -6.39 1.53
N THR A 78 2.21 -7.31 1.37
CA THR A 78 3.01 -7.83 2.49
C THR A 78 3.84 -6.72 3.12
N GLY A 79 4.51 -5.91 2.30
CA GLY A 79 5.23 -4.72 2.78
C GLY A 79 4.30 -3.74 3.49
N ARG A 80 3.04 -3.61 3.05
CA ARG A 80 2.02 -2.78 3.72
C ARG A 80 1.71 -3.32 5.12
N ILE A 81 1.52 -4.63 5.27
CA ILE A 81 1.26 -5.27 6.56
C ILE A 81 2.41 -4.99 7.53
N VAL A 82 3.65 -5.24 7.11
CA VAL A 82 4.85 -5.00 7.94
C VAL A 82 4.99 -3.52 8.29
N GLN A 83 4.76 -2.61 7.33
CA GLN A 83 4.77 -1.18 7.58
C GLN A 83 3.78 -0.77 8.68
N TYR A 84 2.53 -1.22 8.62
CA TYR A 84 1.53 -0.87 9.63
C TYR A 84 1.75 -1.58 10.95
N PHE A 85 2.35 -2.78 10.94
CA PHE A 85 2.79 -3.43 12.18
C PHE A 85 3.91 -2.64 12.86
N CYS A 86 4.87 -2.10 12.10
CA CYS A 86 5.89 -1.19 12.64
C CYS A 86 5.25 0.08 13.24
N ARG A 87 4.19 0.61 12.61
CA ARG A 87 3.42 1.75 13.18
C ARG A 87 2.74 1.36 14.48
N PHE A 88 2.16 0.16 14.53
CA PHE A 88 1.55 -0.37 15.75
C PHE A 88 2.58 -0.43 16.89
N LEU A 89 3.74 -1.03 16.63
CA LEU A 89 4.83 -1.14 17.60
C LEU A 89 5.33 0.23 18.08
N GLN A 90 5.50 1.21 17.18
CA GLN A 90 5.90 2.57 17.57
C GLN A 90 4.89 3.24 18.50
N GLY A 91 3.60 3.14 18.18
CA GLY A 91 2.54 3.67 19.04
C GLY A 91 2.48 2.94 20.38
N PHE A 92 2.59 1.62 20.37
CA PHE A 92 2.58 0.78 21.58
C PHE A 92 3.76 1.12 22.50
N LEU A 93 4.98 1.21 21.96
CA LEU A 93 6.16 1.65 22.69
C LEU A 93 6.01 3.09 23.21
N GLY A 94 5.24 3.94 22.55
CA GLY A 94 4.89 5.27 23.06
C GLY A 94 4.11 5.25 24.39
N HIS A 95 3.44 4.15 24.73
CA HIS A 95 2.73 3.96 25.98
C HIS A 95 3.49 3.14 27.03
N MET A 96 4.68 2.62 26.68
CA MET A 96 5.53 1.86 27.59
C MET A 96 6.50 2.80 28.33
N SER A 97 7.02 2.36 29.49
CA SER A 97 8.07 3.08 30.19
C SER A 97 9.30 3.29 29.28
N GLU A 98 9.99 4.42 29.46
CA GLU A 98 11.25 4.71 28.76
C GLU A 98 12.35 3.72 29.12
N THR A 99 12.26 3.08 30.29
CA THR A 99 13.20 2.04 30.75
C THR A 99 12.98 0.68 30.09
N PHE A 100 11.88 0.51 29.34
CA PHE A 100 11.58 -0.76 28.68
C PHE A 100 12.61 -1.04 27.58
N TRP A 101 13.24 -2.21 27.61
CA TRP A 101 14.37 -2.55 26.74
C TRP A 101 14.08 -2.43 25.23
N LEU A 102 12.82 -2.60 24.81
CA LEU A 102 12.42 -2.41 23.41
C LEU A 102 12.40 -0.95 22.95
N GLN A 103 12.46 0.04 23.85
CA GLN A 103 12.55 1.46 23.46
C GLN A 103 13.79 1.75 22.63
N ALA A 104 14.89 1.03 22.87
CA ALA A 104 16.12 1.15 22.08
C ALA A 104 15.90 0.83 20.58
N TRP A 105 14.89 0.02 20.25
CA TRP A 105 14.56 -0.37 18.87
C TRP A 105 13.59 0.59 18.18
N LYS A 106 13.01 1.55 18.90
CA LYS A 106 12.00 2.49 18.35
C LYS A 106 12.50 3.25 17.10
N PRO A 107 13.75 3.76 17.04
CA PRO A 107 14.26 4.42 15.83
C PRO A 107 14.36 3.48 14.63
N VAL A 108 14.82 2.24 14.85
CA VAL A 108 14.96 1.22 13.80
C VAL A 108 13.58 0.83 13.24
N ILE A 109 12.59 0.65 14.12
CA ILE A 109 11.21 0.33 13.72
C ILE A 109 10.62 1.49 12.87
N ALA A 110 10.88 2.74 13.26
CA ALA A 110 10.46 3.93 12.51
C ALA A 110 11.11 3.98 11.12
N GLU A 111 12.41 3.67 11.04
CA GLU A 111 13.13 3.60 9.78
C GLU A 111 12.56 2.51 8.86
N VAL A 112 12.36 1.29 9.36
CA VAL A 112 11.73 0.19 8.60
C VAL A 112 10.34 0.60 8.08
N GLN A 113 9.51 1.21 8.93
CA GLN A 113 8.20 1.72 8.51
C GLN A 113 8.33 2.71 7.34
N THR A 114 9.20 3.72 7.49
CA THR A 114 9.33 4.78 6.49
C THR A 114 9.90 4.24 5.18
N THR A 115 10.96 3.42 5.23
CA THR A 115 11.57 2.79 4.07
C THR A 115 10.58 1.91 3.30
N LEU A 116 9.79 1.07 4.00
CA LEU A 116 8.74 0.29 3.36
C LEU A 116 7.65 1.17 2.74
N ALA A 117 7.27 2.27 3.41
CA ALA A 117 6.30 3.21 2.84
C ALA A 117 6.80 3.83 1.53
N TRP A 118 8.10 4.13 1.43
CA TRP A 118 8.73 4.69 0.23
C TRP A 118 8.85 3.65 -0.88
N ALA A 119 9.37 2.46 -0.59
CA ALA A 119 9.48 1.37 -1.55
C ALA A 119 8.10 1.04 -2.16
N ARG A 120 7.04 1.07 -1.36
CA ARG A 120 5.69 0.81 -1.86
C ARG A 120 5.13 1.90 -2.78
N ARG A 121 5.61 3.15 -2.68
CA ARG A 121 5.20 4.19 -3.63
C ARG A 121 5.77 3.94 -5.02
N THR A 122 6.97 3.38 -5.14
CA THR A 122 7.53 3.07 -6.46
C THR A 122 6.72 1.97 -7.17
N HIS A 123 6.14 1.04 -6.42
CA HIS A 123 5.19 0.04 -6.94
C HIS A 123 3.83 0.61 -7.40
N ARG A 124 3.58 1.92 -7.28
CA ARG A 124 2.32 2.54 -7.74
C ARG A 124 2.41 3.16 -9.13
N TRP A 125 3.60 3.35 -9.67
CA TRP A 125 3.77 3.89 -11.02
C TRP A 125 3.04 3.02 -12.04
N GLY A 126 2.24 3.67 -12.90
CA GLY A 126 1.41 3.00 -13.89
C GLY A 126 0.11 2.39 -13.36
N LYS A 127 -0.17 2.43 -12.04
CA LYS A 127 -1.44 1.92 -11.50
C LYS A 127 -2.65 2.74 -11.93
N GLU A 128 -2.44 3.95 -12.43
CA GLU A 128 -3.50 4.78 -13.01
C GLU A 128 -3.98 4.27 -14.37
N LEU A 129 -3.12 3.60 -15.15
CA LEU A 129 -3.41 3.22 -16.54
C LEU A 129 -4.64 2.32 -16.68
N PRO A 130 -4.84 1.26 -15.86
CA PRO A 130 -6.03 0.42 -15.94
C PRO A 130 -7.33 1.15 -15.58
N HIS A 131 -7.25 2.29 -14.89
CA HIS A 131 -8.43 3.06 -14.49
C HIS A 131 -8.91 4.03 -15.58
N ILE A 132 -8.06 4.41 -16.52
CA ILE A 132 -8.40 5.33 -17.62
C ILE A 132 -9.50 4.78 -18.53
N PRO A 133 -9.42 3.55 -19.08
CA PRO A 133 -10.49 3.03 -19.94
C PRO A 133 -11.81 2.83 -19.17
N VAL A 134 -11.74 2.43 -17.90
CA VAL A 134 -12.94 2.27 -17.06
C VAL A 134 -13.60 3.63 -16.78
N LEU A 135 -12.81 4.69 -16.61
CA LEU A 135 -13.34 6.05 -16.51
C LEU A 135 -14.06 6.45 -17.81
N GLY A 136 -13.47 6.18 -18.98
CA GLY A 136 -14.10 6.44 -20.27
C GLY A 136 -15.46 5.75 -20.41
N GLN A 137 -15.51 4.45 -20.12
CA GLN A 137 -16.75 3.67 -20.15
C GLN A 137 -17.80 4.17 -19.14
N ALA A 138 -17.38 4.57 -17.94
CA ALA A 138 -18.29 5.12 -16.94
C ALA A 138 -18.89 6.47 -17.38
N ILE A 139 -18.11 7.31 -18.07
CA ILE A 139 -18.59 8.56 -18.65
C ILE A 139 -19.58 8.28 -19.79
N GLU A 140 -19.22 7.38 -20.72
CA GLU A 140 -20.06 7.01 -21.87
C GLU A 140 -21.41 6.40 -21.44
N SER A 141 -21.40 5.58 -20.39
CA SER A 141 -22.62 4.96 -19.83
C SER A 141 -23.42 5.89 -18.91
N GLY A 142 -22.91 7.09 -18.60
CA GLY A 142 -23.54 8.02 -17.66
C GLY A 142 -23.49 7.57 -16.19
N ASP A 143 -22.61 6.62 -15.83
CA ASP A 143 -22.40 6.20 -14.44
C ASP A 143 -21.54 7.22 -13.68
N ILE A 144 -22.19 8.29 -13.21
CA ILE A 144 -21.54 9.41 -12.51
C ILE A 144 -20.75 8.96 -11.29
N LEU A 145 -21.25 7.98 -10.52
CA LEU A 145 -20.59 7.53 -9.30
C LEU A 145 -19.29 6.78 -9.61
N GLU A 146 -19.30 5.89 -10.61
CA GLU A 146 -18.08 5.20 -11.02
C GLU A 146 -17.09 6.18 -11.68
N ALA A 147 -17.58 7.07 -12.56
CA ALA A 147 -16.73 8.08 -13.19
C ALA A 147 -16.03 8.97 -12.15
N ALA A 148 -16.77 9.47 -11.16
CA ALA A 148 -16.20 10.27 -10.07
C ALA A 148 -15.15 9.48 -9.26
N GLN A 149 -15.45 8.22 -8.92
CA GLN A 149 -14.51 7.37 -8.17
C GLN A 149 -13.20 7.17 -8.94
N ARG A 150 -13.27 6.83 -10.24
CA ARG A 150 -12.10 6.59 -11.09
C ARG A 150 -11.29 7.87 -11.30
N ALA A 151 -11.95 8.99 -11.60
CA ALA A 151 -11.28 10.28 -11.78
C ALA A 151 -10.51 10.73 -10.53
N ILE A 152 -11.12 10.61 -9.35
CA ILE A 152 -10.47 10.95 -8.08
C ILE A 152 -9.31 9.98 -7.78
N LEU A 153 -9.45 8.69 -8.07
CA LEU A 153 -8.37 7.72 -7.88
C LEU A 153 -7.17 7.98 -8.79
N ILE A 154 -7.42 8.26 -10.08
CA ILE A 154 -6.37 8.64 -11.04
C ILE A 154 -5.66 9.91 -10.56
N THR A 155 -6.43 10.91 -10.15
CA THR A 155 -5.89 12.18 -9.62
C THR A 155 -4.99 11.93 -8.39
N PHE A 156 -5.42 11.08 -7.46
CA PHE A 156 -4.62 10.69 -6.30
C PHE A 156 -3.30 10.01 -6.71
N LEU A 157 -3.33 9.07 -7.66
CA LEU A 157 -2.13 8.34 -8.10
C LEU A 157 -1.12 9.29 -8.76
N VAL A 158 -1.58 10.16 -9.64
CA VAL A 158 -0.73 11.19 -10.27
C VAL A 158 -0.16 12.14 -9.22
N GLN A 159 -0.95 12.58 -8.24
CA GLN A 159 -0.45 13.42 -7.15
C GLN A 159 0.54 12.70 -6.23
N ASP A 160 0.43 11.38 -6.06
CA ASP A 160 1.39 10.57 -5.30
C ASP A 160 2.73 10.46 -6.04
N HIS A 161 2.71 10.39 -7.38
CA HIS A 161 3.92 10.46 -8.21
C HIS A 161 4.61 11.81 -8.08
N ILE A 162 3.86 12.92 -8.14
CA ILE A 162 4.40 14.27 -7.91
C ILE A 162 5.00 14.37 -6.52
N TYR A 163 4.33 13.83 -5.49
CA TYR A 163 4.87 13.81 -4.13
C TYR A 163 6.19 13.04 -4.06
N TRP A 164 6.26 11.86 -4.69
CA TRP A 164 7.48 11.07 -4.73
C TRP A 164 8.62 11.86 -5.41
N LEU A 165 8.36 12.48 -6.56
CA LEU A 165 9.31 13.33 -7.28
C LEU A 165 9.81 14.53 -6.46
N LEU A 166 8.90 15.18 -5.71
CA LEU A 166 9.27 16.24 -4.75
C LEU A 166 10.18 15.72 -3.65
N LYS A 167 9.91 14.51 -3.15
CA LYS A 167 10.68 13.94 -2.04
C LYS A 167 12.08 13.53 -2.44
N VAL A 168 12.26 12.98 -3.64
CA VAL A 168 13.59 12.63 -4.18
C VAL A 168 14.35 13.84 -4.74
N GLY A 169 13.74 15.03 -4.71
CA GLY A 169 14.40 16.29 -5.10
C GLY A 169 14.44 16.56 -6.61
N ILE A 170 13.76 15.74 -7.42
CA ILE A 170 13.62 15.96 -8.87
C ILE A 170 12.74 17.18 -9.14
N LEU A 171 11.62 17.29 -8.41
CA LEU A 171 10.76 18.48 -8.43
C LEU A 171 11.02 19.35 -7.21
N LYS A 172 10.93 20.67 -7.38
CA LYS A 172 11.00 21.65 -6.29
C LYS A 172 9.92 22.70 -6.51
N PHE A 173 9.01 22.85 -5.54
CA PHE A 173 8.00 23.90 -5.57
C PHE A 173 8.40 25.04 -4.65
N GLN A 174 8.25 26.28 -5.11
CA GLN A 174 8.59 27.48 -4.33
C GLN A 174 7.62 27.69 -3.16
N ASN A 175 6.33 27.43 -3.39
CA ASN A 175 5.25 27.78 -2.45
C ASN A 175 4.68 26.58 -1.68
N TYR A 176 5.15 25.36 -1.94
CA TYR A 176 4.60 24.14 -1.34
C TYR A 176 5.68 23.20 -0.86
N THR A 177 5.61 22.82 0.41
CA THR A 177 6.44 21.76 0.96
C THR A 177 5.92 20.38 0.53
N ALA A 178 6.82 19.41 0.42
CA ALA A 178 6.45 18.02 0.13
C ALA A 178 5.44 17.47 1.16
N ILE A 179 5.52 17.90 2.42
CA ILE A 179 4.60 17.49 3.50
C ILE A 179 3.20 18.06 3.26
N GLN A 180 3.07 19.34 2.90
CA GLN A 180 1.77 19.94 2.58
C GLN A 180 1.15 19.26 1.36
N TRP A 181 1.94 19.00 0.32
CA TRP A 181 1.47 18.27 -0.85
C TRP A 181 0.99 16.86 -0.50
N HIS A 182 1.74 16.13 0.32
CA HIS A 182 1.35 14.81 0.81
C HIS A 182 0.00 14.86 1.54
N ARG A 183 -0.17 15.79 2.50
CA ARG A 183 -1.42 15.93 3.25
C ARG A 183 -2.61 16.25 2.34
N ARG A 184 -2.41 17.09 1.32
CA ARG A 184 -3.45 17.35 0.31
C ARG A 184 -3.79 16.09 -0.47
N ASN A 185 -2.79 15.34 -0.93
CA ASN A 185 -3.00 14.09 -1.64
C ASN A 185 -3.79 13.06 -0.79
N LEU A 186 -3.53 13.02 0.52
CA LEU A 186 -4.26 12.14 1.44
C LEU A 186 -5.77 12.45 1.52
N ARG A 187 -6.19 13.68 1.24
CA ARG A 187 -7.62 14.03 1.16
C ARG A 187 -8.30 13.41 -0.07
N PHE A 188 -7.61 13.36 -1.21
CA PHE A 188 -8.12 12.71 -2.41
C PHE A 188 -8.33 11.21 -2.23
N ILE A 189 -7.38 10.49 -1.61
CA ILE A 189 -7.58 9.06 -1.32
C ILE A 189 -8.67 8.82 -0.27
N THR A 190 -8.81 9.74 0.70
CA THR A 190 -9.91 9.68 1.68
C THR A 190 -11.26 9.75 0.96
N LEU A 191 -11.42 10.72 0.05
CA LEU A 191 -12.61 10.84 -0.78
C LEU A 191 -12.83 9.62 -1.67
N SER A 192 -11.76 9.08 -2.27
CA SER A 192 -11.83 7.84 -3.06
C SER A 192 -12.33 6.65 -2.24
N HIS A 193 -11.96 6.54 -0.96
CA HIS A 193 -12.48 5.48 -0.08
C HIS A 193 -13.96 5.64 0.25
N VAL A 194 -14.45 6.86 0.42
CA VAL A 194 -15.88 7.14 0.58
C VAL A 194 -16.65 6.70 -0.68
N LEU A 195 -16.18 7.08 -1.86
CA LEU A 195 -16.82 6.71 -3.12
C LEU A 195 -16.80 5.20 -3.37
N ASN A 196 -15.69 4.54 -3.07
CA ASN A 196 -15.59 3.08 -3.17
C ASN A 196 -16.54 2.37 -2.19
N PHE A 197 -16.73 2.91 -0.98
CA PHE A 197 -17.74 2.39 -0.05
C PHE A 197 -19.14 2.51 -0.65
N SER A 198 -19.48 3.67 -1.22
CA SER A 198 -20.77 3.88 -1.91
C SER A 198 -20.97 2.93 -3.09
N LEU A 199 -19.92 2.64 -3.87
CA LEU A 199 -19.97 1.64 -4.93
C LEU A 199 -20.27 0.23 -4.40
N CYS A 200 -19.66 -0.18 -3.29
CA CYS A 200 -19.96 -1.47 -2.65
C CYS A 200 -21.43 -1.55 -2.18
N VAL A 201 -21.95 -0.46 -1.59
CA VAL A 201 -23.38 -0.41 -1.18
C VAL A 201 -24.28 -0.58 -2.41
N ARG A 202 -24.01 0.17 -3.49
CA ARG A 202 -24.77 0.07 -4.74
C ARG A 202 -24.70 -1.33 -5.33
N GLU A 203 -23.54 -1.96 -5.32
CA GLU A 203 -23.36 -3.30 -5.87
C GLU A 203 -24.10 -4.37 -5.05
N ILE A 204 -24.06 -4.29 -3.71
CA ILE A 204 -24.86 -5.15 -2.85
C ILE A 204 -26.36 -5.00 -3.16
N SER A 205 -26.85 -3.77 -3.31
CA SER A 205 -28.25 -3.53 -3.67
C SER A 205 -28.61 -4.12 -5.03
N ARG A 206 -27.72 -3.99 -6.04
CA ARG A 206 -27.91 -4.59 -7.37
C ARG A 206 -27.93 -6.13 -7.31
N ILE A 207 -27.02 -6.74 -6.56
CA ILE A 207 -26.96 -8.20 -6.41
C ILE A 207 -28.23 -8.71 -5.74
N ARG A 208 -28.67 -8.07 -4.65
CA ARG A 208 -29.91 -8.45 -3.95
C ARG A 208 -31.15 -8.30 -4.81
N ALA A 209 -31.24 -7.24 -5.62
CA ALA A 209 -32.33 -7.08 -6.57
C ALA A 209 -32.34 -8.20 -7.63
N LYS A 210 -31.16 -8.62 -8.12
CA LYS A 210 -31.06 -9.75 -9.07
C LYS A 210 -31.43 -11.10 -8.44
N GLN A 211 -31.16 -11.30 -7.15
CA GLN A 211 -31.56 -12.53 -6.44
C GLN A 211 -33.08 -12.71 -6.34
N GLN A 212 -33.85 -11.62 -6.45
CA GLN A 212 -35.32 -11.66 -6.45
C GLN A 212 -35.91 -12.05 -7.82
N ASP A 213 -35.10 -12.11 -8.89
CA ASP A 213 -35.56 -12.57 -10.21
C ASP A 213 -35.87 -14.09 -10.16
N PRO A 214 -37.08 -14.53 -10.53
CA PRO A 214 -37.48 -15.94 -10.52
C PRO A 214 -36.51 -16.86 -11.27
N LYS A 215 -35.82 -16.34 -12.31
CA LYS A 215 -34.86 -17.12 -13.11
C LYS A 215 -33.59 -17.48 -12.33
N ILE A 216 -33.16 -16.60 -11.43
CA ILE A 216 -31.94 -16.78 -10.63
C ILE A 216 -32.30 -17.48 -9.31
N ALA A 217 -33.47 -17.21 -8.75
CA ALA A 217 -33.94 -17.83 -7.51
C ALA A 217 -34.05 -19.37 -7.59
N GLY A 218 -34.24 -19.93 -8.80
CA GLY A 218 -34.25 -21.37 -9.03
C GLY A 218 -32.87 -22.04 -9.08
N ASP A 219 -31.79 -21.27 -9.27
CA ASP A 219 -30.43 -21.78 -9.42
C ASP A 219 -29.62 -21.61 -8.12
N LYS A 220 -29.40 -22.72 -7.42
CA LYS A 220 -28.63 -22.77 -6.17
C LYS A 220 -27.19 -22.31 -6.35
N GLU A 221 -26.58 -22.55 -7.50
CA GLU A 221 -25.19 -22.16 -7.75
C GLU A 221 -25.08 -20.64 -7.97
N ALA A 222 -26.02 -20.08 -8.75
CA ALA A 222 -26.12 -18.64 -8.95
C ALA A 222 -26.36 -17.88 -7.63
N LEU A 223 -27.24 -18.41 -6.76
CA LEU A 223 -27.48 -17.84 -5.44
C LEU A 223 -26.22 -17.87 -4.56
N LYS A 224 -25.53 -19.01 -4.48
CA LYS A 224 -24.29 -19.14 -3.71
C LYS A 224 -23.21 -18.17 -4.18
N LYS A 225 -23.09 -17.97 -5.50
CA LYS A 225 -22.15 -17.00 -6.07
C LYS A 225 -22.52 -15.56 -5.74
N ALA A 226 -23.81 -15.23 -5.78
CA ALA A 226 -24.31 -13.92 -5.40
C ALA A 226 -24.06 -13.62 -3.91
N ASP A 227 -24.29 -14.58 -3.02
CA ASP A 227 -24.03 -14.43 -1.59
C ASP A 227 -22.53 -14.24 -1.30
N ALA A 228 -21.66 -14.99 -1.99
CA ALA A 228 -20.21 -14.80 -1.91
C ALA A 228 -19.80 -13.38 -2.37
N ALA A 229 -20.40 -12.87 -3.46
CA ALA A 229 -20.13 -11.51 -3.93
C ALA A 229 -20.62 -10.43 -2.95
N VAL A 230 -21.75 -10.64 -2.28
CA VAL A 230 -22.23 -9.74 -1.20
C VAL A 230 -21.25 -9.75 -0.04
N TYR A 231 -20.81 -10.94 0.39
CA TYR A 231 -19.83 -11.09 1.47
C TYR A 231 -18.50 -10.38 1.15
N ASP A 232 -18.01 -10.53 -0.07
CA ASP A 232 -16.79 -9.85 -0.53
C ASP A 232 -16.94 -8.33 -0.54
N ASN A 233 -18.11 -7.80 -0.96
CA ASN A 233 -18.38 -6.37 -0.90
C ASN A 233 -18.47 -5.86 0.54
N LEU A 234 -19.07 -6.62 1.47
CA LEU A 234 -19.09 -6.29 2.89
C LEU A 234 -17.68 -6.24 3.50
N ARG A 235 -16.82 -7.21 3.16
CA ARG A 235 -15.41 -7.19 3.58
C ARG A 235 -14.68 -5.97 3.03
N MET A 236 -14.96 -5.57 1.79
CA MET A 236 -14.39 -4.36 1.20
C MET A 236 -14.89 -3.08 1.88
N MET A 237 -16.16 -3.02 2.25
CA MET A 237 -16.72 -1.90 3.02
C MET A 237 -15.99 -1.74 4.35
N VAL A 238 -15.80 -2.82 5.11
CA VAL A 238 -15.03 -2.80 6.36
C VAL A 238 -13.61 -2.28 6.10
N ARG A 239 -12.95 -2.80 5.05
CA ARG A 239 -11.62 -2.34 4.65
C ARG A 239 -11.62 -0.84 4.31
N TYR A 240 -12.61 -0.33 3.60
CA TYR A 240 -12.72 1.10 3.29
C TYR A 240 -12.93 1.96 4.53
N SER A 241 -13.78 1.54 5.47
CA SER A 241 -13.98 2.22 6.76
C SER A 241 -12.68 2.29 7.57
N LEU A 242 -11.94 1.18 7.68
CA LEU A 242 -10.64 1.15 8.37
C LEU A 242 -9.63 2.09 7.70
N THR A 243 -9.54 2.06 6.36
CA THR A 243 -8.62 2.94 5.63
C THR A 243 -9.04 4.41 5.71
N PHE A 244 -10.33 4.72 5.76
CA PHE A 244 -10.83 6.07 5.93
C PHE A 244 -10.35 6.66 7.27
N ILE A 245 -10.53 5.91 8.37
CA ILE A 245 -10.06 6.32 9.71
C ILE A 245 -8.53 6.53 9.70
N GLN A 246 -7.77 5.62 9.08
CA GLN A 246 -6.32 5.78 8.91
C GLN A 246 -5.97 7.07 8.18
N MET A 247 -6.64 7.36 7.07
CA MET A 247 -6.33 8.54 6.28
C MET A 247 -6.74 9.83 6.98
N LEU A 248 -7.81 9.85 7.78
CA LEU A 248 -8.15 11.00 8.64
C LEU A 248 -7.03 11.30 9.65
N HIS A 249 -6.44 10.26 10.23
CA HIS A 249 -5.30 10.40 11.13
C HIS A 249 -4.04 10.89 10.40
N VAL A 250 -3.63 10.22 9.32
CA VAL A 250 -2.39 10.57 8.61
C VAL A 250 -2.48 11.94 7.94
N SER A 251 -3.66 12.35 7.47
CA SER A 251 -3.91 13.69 6.92
C SER A 251 -3.99 14.79 7.98
N GLN A 252 -3.90 14.44 9.27
CA GLN A 252 -4.02 15.34 10.42
C GLN A 252 -5.40 16.01 10.54
N VAL A 253 -6.44 15.42 9.95
CA VAL A 253 -7.83 15.88 10.14
C VAL A 253 -8.32 15.52 11.54
N LYS A 254 -8.00 14.30 12.01
CA LYS A 254 -8.29 13.85 13.38
C LYS A 254 -7.12 13.05 13.93
N LYS A 255 -6.42 13.59 14.94
CA LYS A 255 -5.34 12.87 15.62
C LYS A 255 -5.92 11.73 16.48
N MET A 256 -5.24 10.60 16.47
CA MET A 256 -5.58 9.34 17.15
C MET A 256 -4.25 8.66 17.50
N ASP A 257 -4.22 7.67 18.39
CA ASP A 257 -2.94 7.02 18.70
C ASP A 257 -2.47 6.09 17.58
N ASP A 258 -1.16 6.11 17.33
CA ASP A 258 -0.54 5.37 16.22
C ASP A 258 -0.70 3.86 16.34
N TRP A 259 -0.87 3.34 17.55
CA TRP A 259 -1.05 1.90 17.74
C TRP A 259 -2.39 1.42 17.19
N TYR A 260 -3.49 2.13 17.46
CA TYR A 260 -4.80 1.83 16.89
C TYR A 260 -4.75 1.91 15.35
N ILE A 261 -4.11 2.95 14.82
CA ILE A 261 -3.98 3.17 13.37
C ILE A 261 -3.13 2.07 12.73
N GLY A 262 -2.07 1.63 13.40
CA GLY A 262 -1.24 0.50 13.00
C GLY A 262 -2.05 -0.80 12.93
N LEU A 263 -2.81 -1.11 13.97
CA LEU A 263 -3.64 -2.33 14.02
C LEU A 263 -4.71 -2.34 12.93
N MET A 264 -5.45 -1.23 12.76
CA MET A 264 -6.40 -1.07 11.65
C MET A 264 -5.69 -1.25 10.30
N GLY A 265 -4.46 -0.76 10.18
CA GLY A 265 -3.62 -0.84 8.99
C GLY A 265 -3.24 -2.27 8.64
N VAL A 266 -2.88 -3.07 9.64
CA VAL A 266 -2.62 -4.50 9.50
C VAL A 266 -3.90 -5.21 9.03
N ALA A 267 -5.03 -5.00 9.71
CA ALA A 267 -6.29 -5.64 9.37
C ALA A 267 -6.78 -5.29 7.94
N SER A 268 -6.75 -4.00 7.57
CA SER A 268 -7.17 -3.58 6.22
C SER A 268 -6.23 -4.10 5.13
N SER A 269 -4.93 -4.22 5.43
CA SER A 269 -3.94 -4.77 4.50
C SER A 269 -4.06 -6.27 4.35
N TYR A 270 -4.43 -6.99 5.41
CA TYR A 270 -4.72 -8.42 5.37
C TYR A 270 -5.96 -8.71 4.50
N ILE A 271 -7.03 -7.91 4.61
CA ILE A 271 -8.20 -8.04 3.73
C ILE A 271 -7.79 -7.91 2.25
N ASP A 272 -6.99 -6.90 1.91
CA ASP A 272 -6.44 -6.71 0.56
C ASP A 272 -5.56 -7.90 0.11
N ALA A 273 -4.69 -8.40 1.01
CA ALA A 273 -3.79 -9.51 0.73
C ALA A 273 -4.55 -10.83 0.52
N SER A 274 -5.61 -11.08 1.27
CA SER A 274 -6.39 -12.32 1.20
C SER A 274 -7.07 -12.53 -0.17
N LYS A 275 -7.23 -11.48 -0.98
CA LYS A 275 -7.74 -11.58 -2.36
C LYS A 275 -6.72 -12.10 -3.37
N GLN A 276 -5.44 -12.07 -3.00
CA GLN A 276 -4.33 -12.51 -3.85
C GLN A 276 -3.95 -13.97 -3.62
N TRP A 277 -4.52 -14.57 -2.57
CA TRP A 277 -4.42 -15.98 -2.21
C TRP A 277 -5.43 -16.80 -3.01
#